data_AF-A0A1I4H250-F1
#
_entry.id   AF-A0A1I4H250-F1
#
_cell.length_a   1.000
_cell.length_b   1.000
_cell.length_c   1.000
_cell.angle_alpha   90.00
_cell.angle_beta   90.00
_cell.angle_gamma   90.00
#
_symmetry.space_group_name_H-M   'P 1'
#
loop_
_entity.id
_entity.type
_entity.pdbx_description
1 polymer ?
#
loop_
_entity_poly.entity_id
_entity_poly.type
_entity_poly.pdbx_seq_one_letter_code
_entity_poly.pdbx_strand_id
1 'polypeptide(L)'
;MSIEHIVVLLFIGYIIFAIDTKKENFPVPTLLILLGIGLAFIPFFESVKLTDHTIYHIFLPALLFVSAYQFPIKDFRQNANLIISLATIGVILNVVILGYLIAVISPLNLAGAFVIAAILTPTDPVSVVSIIKKATGNKQVASTVEGESMLNDGTSIVLFTTLIALATREKGFSFSAFLGDFLLVSLGGIAIGLVCGYLVSKIVHYSHLRNYQIMLSIILAYGSFLIAEAVQVSGVLATVASGMMISLEYGRAMKEDHFRESLDGFWEIVENSLLAILFLVIGIEITEYLAINYWLYAFIIFLFMILVRFITTYAVTKVIHSLSWRYNLLISWAGLKGSMSVFLILTLHAKNASGINSEWMVGVSFTVILLSLTIQSLSMAPISRWLLK
;
A
#
# COMPACT_ATOMS: atom_id res chain seq x y z
N MET A 1 2.61 -22.84 3.74
CA MET A 1 2.66 -22.49 5.17
C MET A 1 1.65 -23.33 5.96
N SER A 2 2.04 -23.94 7.08
CA SER A 2 1.13 -24.70 7.96
C SER A 2 0.45 -23.82 9.02
N ILE A 3 -0.53 -24.36 9.75
CA ILE A 3 -1.25 -23.63 10.82
C ILE A 3 -0.30 -23.26 11.96
N GLU A 4 0.64 -24.14 12.30
CA GLU A 4 1.64 -23.92 13.34
C GLU A 4 2.48 -22.68 13.04
N HIS A 5 2.91 -22.50 11.77
CA HIS A 5 3.62 -21.31 11.35
C HIS A 5 2.77 -20.04 11.55
N ILE A 6 1.50 -20.06 11.14
CA ILE A 6 0.60 -18.89 11.29
C ILE A 6 0.50 -18.50 12.76
N VAL A 7 0.28 -19.46 13.64
CA VAL A 7 0.15 -19.21 15.09
C VAL A 7 1.43 -18.64 15.66
N VAL A 8 2.60 -19.19 15.31
CA VAL A 8 3.90 -18.70 15.79
C VAL A 8 4.20 -17.29 15.26
N LEU A 9 3.93 -17.03 13.98
CA LEU A 9 4.15 -15.71 13.39
C LEU A 9 3.24 -14.65 14.00
N LEU A 10 1.96 -14.97 14.25
CA LEU A 10 1.04 -14.09 14.96
C LEU A 10 1.48 -13.85 16.41
N PHE A 11 1.94 -14.89 17.10
CA PHE A 11 2.46 -14.75 18.46
C PHE A 11 3.66 -13.77 18.51
N ILE A 12 4.60 -13.90 17.59
CA ILE A 12 5.74 -12.98 17.45
C ILE A 12 5.23 -11.56 17.16
N GLY A 13 4.33 -11.41 16.19
CA GLY A 13 3.74 -10.11 15.82
C GLY A 13 3.05 -9.43 17.00
N TYR A 14 2.22 -10.15 17.73
CA TYR A 14 1.47 -9.61 18.88
C TYR A 14 2.39 -9.24 20.04
N ILE A 15 3.47 -9.98 20.29
CA ILE A 15 4.48 -9.59 21.28
C ILE A 15 5.08 -8.23 20.91
N ILE A 16 5.44 -8.04 19.64
CA ILE A 16 6.02 -6.78 19.16
C ILE A 16 5.04 -5.62 19.36
N PHE A 17 3.78 -5.81 18.96
CA PHE A 17 2.73 -4.81 19.15
C PHE A 17 2.46 -4.52 20.64
N ALA A 18 2.53 -5.53 21.51
CA ALA A 18 2.34 -5.36 22.95
C ALA A 18 3.49 -4.59 23.62
N ILE A 19 4.73 -4.83 23.17
CA ILE A 19 5.92 -4.13 23.65
C ILE A 19 5.89 -2.65 23.23
N ASP A 20 5.42 -2.35 22.02
CA ASP A 20 5.25 -0.96 21.57
C ASP A 20 3.93 -0.34 22.09
N THR A 21 3.77 -0.33 23.41
CA THR A 21 2.55 0.10 24.11
C THR A 21 2.16 1.56 23.84
N LYS A 22 3.07 2.36 23.24
CA LYS A 22 2.84 3.76 22.89
C LYS A 22 2.79 4.04 21.39
N LYS A 23 3.02 3.05 20.50
CA LYS A 23 3.17 3.26 19.05
C LYS A 23 4.14 4.41 18.69
N GLU A 24 5.15 4.64 19.52
CA GLU A 24 5.98 5.86 19.48
C GLU A 24 7.48 5.58 19.45
N ASN A 25 7.91 4.34 19.76
CA ASN A 25 9.32 4.07 19.97
C ASN A 25 10.00 3.46 18.75
N PHE A 26 9.29 2.65 17.94
CA PHE A 26 9.90 1.94 16.80
C PHE A 26 8.96 1.81 15.60
N PRO A 27 9.47 1.87 14.36
CA PRO A 27 8.70 1.52 13.17
C PRO A 27 8.46 0.00 13.15
N VAL A 28 7.30 -0.43 13.66
CA VAL A 28 6.93 -1.85 13.79
C VAL A 28 7.09 -2.64 12.48
N PRO A 29 6.68 -2.14 11.30
CA PRO A 29 6.93 -2.82 10.02
C PRO A 29 8.40 -3.19 9.78
N THR A 30 9.31 -2.27 10.12
CA THR A 30 10.76 -2.47 9.99
C THR A 30 11.24 -3.57 10.91
N LEU A 31 10.76 -3.59 12.16
CA LEU A 31 11.13 -4.61 13.14
C LEU A 31 10.63 -5.99 12.72
N LEU A 32 9.39 -6.09 12.22
CA LEU A 32 8.81 -7.33 11.72
C LEU A 32 9.60 -7.89 10.55
N ILE A 33 10.00 -7.07 9.57
CA ILE A 33 10.84 -7.54 8.45
C ILE A 33 12.20 -8.04 8.94
N LEU A 34 12.88 -7.27 9.79
CA LEU A 34 14.21 -7.65 10.30
C LEU A 34 14.15 -8.94 11.12
N LEU A 35 13.08 -9.14 11.90
CA LEU A 35 12.84 -10.40 12.59
C LEU A 35 12.54 -11.52 11.60
N GLY A 36 11.72 -11.30 10.58
CA GLY A 36 11.47 -12.27 9.51
C GLY A 36 12.77 -12.74 8.84
N ILE A 37 13.69 -11.81 8.55
CA ILE A 37 15.04 -12.14 8.04
C ILE A 37 15.80 -13.02 9.04
N GLY A 38 15.75 -12.71 10.34
CA GLY A 38 16.34 -13.55 11.37
C GLY A 38 15.71 -14.95 11.47
N LEU A 39 14.39 -15.05 11.32
CA LEU A 39 13.65 -16.31 11.33
C LEU A 39 13.98 -17.20 10.13
N ALA A 40 14.40 -16.61 8.99
CA ALA A 40 14.79 -17.34 7.78
C ALA A 40 15.92 -18.36 8.03
N PHE A 41 16.76 -18.13 9.04
CA PHE A 41 17.88 -19.02 9.39
C PHE A 41 17.49 -20.20 10.30
N ILE A 42 16.22 -20.28 10.71
CA ILE A 42 15.72 -21.35 11.57
C ILE A 42 14.98 -22.37 10.69
N PRO A 43 15.38 -23.66 10.70
CA PRO A 43 14.80 -24.69 9.81
C PRO A 43 13.28 -24.84 9.90
N PHE A 44 12.69 -24.50 11.05
CA PHE A 44 11.23 -24.48 11.22
C PHE A 44 10.55 -23.60 10.17
N PHE A 45 11.11 -22.44 9.80
CA PHE A 45 10.46 -21.49 8.90
C PHE A 45 10.80 -21.69 7.41
N GLU A 46 11.65 -22.66 7.05
CA GLU A 46 12.07 -22.89 5.66
C GLU A 46 10.89 -23.23 4.72
N SER A 47 9.83 -23.83 5.26
CA SER A 47 8.61 -24.18 4.52
C SER A 47 7.55 -23.08 4.48
N VAL A 48 7.84 -21.91 5.06
CA VAL A 48 6.94 -20.75 5.03
C VAL A 48 6.96 -20.15 3.63
N LYS A 49 5.86 -20.38 2.93
CA LYS A 49 5.56 -19.77 1.63
C LYS A 49 4.12 -19.32 1.58
N LEU A 50 3.88 -18.13 1.04
CA LEU A 50 2.58 -17.59 0.68
C LEU A 50 2.33 -17.80 -0.81
N THR A 51 1.10 -18.19 -1.13
CA THR A 51 0.68 -18.32 -2.53
C THR A 51 0.13 -17.00 -3.03
N ASP A 52 0.29 -16.71 -4.32
CA ASP A 52 -0.33 -15.55 -5.00
C ASP A 52 -1.83 -15.48 -4.69
N HIS A 53 -2.52 -16.62 -4.74
CA HIS A 53 -3.95 -16.70 -4.41
C HIS A 53 -4.24 -16.24 -2.97
N THR A 54 -3.49 -16.74 -1.97
CA THR A 54 -3.65 -16.34 -0.57
C THR A 54 -3.41 -14.83 -0.41
N ILE A 55 -2.33 -14.32 -0.99
CA ILE A 55 -1.96 -12.90 -0.92
C ILE A 55 -3.09 -12.05 -1.52
N TYR A 56 -3.48 -12.34 -2.76
CA TYR A 56 -4.46 -11.57 -3.52
C TYR A 56 -5.89 -11.65 -2.96
N HIS A 57 -6.34 -12.78 -2.43
CA HIS A 57 -7.74 -12.97 -2.03
C HIS A 57 -7.99 -12.80 -0.52
N ILE A 58 -6.96 -12.96 0.33
CA ILE A 58 -7.10 -12.88 1.79
C ILE A 58 -6.54 -11.56 2.31
N PHE A 59 -5.30 -11.23 1.99
CA PHE A 59 -4.65 -10.04 2.55
C PHE A 59 -5.17 -8.76 1.90
N LEU A 60 -5.25 -8.77 0.56
CA LEU A 60 -5.48 -7.55 -0.20
C LEU A 60 -6.82 -6.87 0.10
N PRO A 61 -7.98 -7.58 0.08
CA PRO A 61 -9.27 -6.93 0.28
C PRO A 61 -9.39 -6.33 1.68
N ALA A 62 -8.87 -7.04 2.69
CA ALA A 62 -8.89 -6.55 4.07
C ALA A 62 -8.04 -5.28 4.22
N LEU A 63 -6.76 -5.31 3.83
CA LEU A 63 -5.86 -4.17 4.02
C LEU A 63 -6.37 -2.91 3.30
N LEU A 64 -6.79 -3.05 2.04
CA LEU A 64 -7.34 -1.93 1.26
C LEU A 64 -8.64 -1.38 1.86
N PHE A 65 -9.52 -2.27 2.33
CA PHE A 65 -10.78 -1.85 2.95
C PHE A 65 -10.52 -1.05 4.21
N VAL A 66 -9.60 -1.52 5.07
CA VAL A 66 -9.24 -0.83 6.32
C VAL A 66 -8.73 0.57 6.05
N SER A 67 -7.75 0.71 5.16
CA SER A 67 -7.21 2.03 4.80
C SER A 67 -8.30 2.96 4.23
N ALA A 68 -9.23 2.42 3.44
CA ALA A 68 -10.29 3.20 2.80
C ALA A 68 -11.41 3.65 3.74
N TYR A 69 -11.86 2.78 4.64
CA TYR A 69 -12.98 3.10 5.52
C TYR A 69 -12.54 3.99 6.70
N GLN A 70 -11.31 3.83 7.20
CA GLN A 70 -10.81 4.63 8.31
C GLN A 70 -10.58 6.09 7.93
N PHE A 71 -10.23 6.34 6.66
CA PHE A 71 -9.94 7.69 6.19
C PHE A 71 -11.18 8.61 6.30
N PRO A 72 -11.10 9.74 7.04
CA PRO A 72 -12.24 10.61 7.25
C PRO A 72 -12.72 11.27 5.94
N ILE A 73 -13.95 10.98 5.53
CA ILE A 73 -14.51 11.54 4.29
C ILE A 73 -14.53 13.08 4.25
N LYS A 74 -14.64 13.72 5.42
CA LYS A 74 -14.62 15.18 5.54
C LYS A 74 -13.26 15.75 5.14
N ASP A 75 -12.19 15.05 5.47
CA ASP A 75 -10.83 15.44 5.16
C ASP A 75 -10.51 15.11 3.69
N PHE A 76 -11.04 13.98 3.18
CA PHE A 76 -11.03 13.67 1.75
C PHE A 76 -11.67 14.80 0.93
N ARG A 77 -12.90 15.20 1.24
CA ARG A 77 -13.64 16.21 0.47
C ARG A 77 -12.95 17.58 0.46
N GLN A 78 -12.31 17.96 1.55
CA GLN A 78 -11.58 19.23 1.63
C GLN A 78 -10.34 19.24 0.73
N ASN A 79 -9.70 18.09 0.51
CA ASN A 79 -8.44 17.97 -0.23
C ASN A 79 -8.54 17.08 -1.48
N ALA A 80 -9.76 16.78 -1.95
CA ALA A 80 -10.01 15.75 -2.96
C ALA A 80 -9.21 15.99 -4.24
N ASN A 81 -9.17 17.23 -4.73
CA ASN A 81 -8.43 17.58 -5.94
C ASN A 81 -6.94 17.26 -5.80
N LEU A 82 -6.35 17.55 -4.64
CA LEU A 82 -4.92 17.31 -4.40
C LEU A 82 -4.64 15.82 -4.20
N ILE A 83 -5.44 15.14 -3.37
CA ILE A 83 -5.32 13.70 -3.08
C ILE A 83 -5.45 12.89 -4.38
N ILE A 84 -6.52 13.13 -5.16
CA ILE A 84 -6.77 12.42 -6.41
C ILE A 84 -5.66 12.69 -7.42
N SER A 85 -5.21 13.95 -7.57
CA SER A 85 -4.15 14.28 -8.52
C SER A 85 -2.82 13.61 -8.17
N LEU A 86 -2.45 13.57 -6.89
CA LEU A 86 -1.24 12.89 -6.43
C LEU A 86 -1.36 11.37 -6.63
N ALA A 87 -2.48 10.77 -6.23
CA ALA A 87 -2.72 9.33 -6.30
C ALA A 87 -3.01 8.78 -7.71
N THR A 88 -3.14 9.65 -8.72
CA THR A 88 -3.32 9.26 -10.12
C THR A 88 -2.17 9.78 -10.98
N ILE A 89 -2.14 11.08 -11.28
CA ILE A 89 -1.12 11.71 -12.12
C ILE A 89 0.26 11.57 -11.47
N GLY A 90 0.36 11.85 -10.17
CA GLY A 90 1.63 11.71 -9.43
C GLY A 90 2.18 10.28 -9.48
N VAL A 91 1.31 9.28 -9.27
CA VAL A 91 1.65 7.85 -9.37
C VAL A 91 2.10 7.47 -10.79
N ILE A 92 1.34 7.85 -11.82
CA ILE A 92 1.70 7.57 -13.22
C ILE A 92 3.05 8.21 -13.57
N LEU A 93 3.27 9.47 -13.20
CA LEU A 93 4.54 10.16 -13.41
C LEU A 93 5.69 9.48 -12.64
N ASN A 94 5.45 9.03 -11.40
CA ASN A 94 6.44 8.28 -10.63
C ASN A 94 6.83 7.00 -11.36
N VAL A 95 5.87 6.19 -11.79
CA VAL A 95 6.14 4.92 -12.49
C VAL A 95 6.90 5.16 -13.79
N VAL A 96 6.49 6.15 -14.60
CA VAL A 96 7.12 6.44 -15.89
C VAL A 96 8.55 6.97 -15.70
N ILE A 97 8.75 7.97 -14.85
CA ILE A 97 10.07 8.58 -14.66
C ILE A 97 11.02 7.63 -13.95
N LEU A 98 10.59 7.02 -12.83
CA LEU A 98 11.42 6.09 -12.08
C LEU A 98 11.73 4.84 -12.92
N GLY A 99 10.75 4.29 -13.63
CA GLY A 99 10.99 3.10 -14.46
C GLY A 99 11.87 3.39 -15.66
N TYR A 100 11.80 4.57 -16.28
CA TYR A 100 12.77 4.97 -17.28
C TYR A 100 14.20 5.04 -16.70
N LEU A 101 14.36 5.67 -15.52
CA LEU A 101 15.67 5.73 -14.85
C LEU A 101 16.20 4.34 -14.50
N ILE A 102 15.33 3.43 -14.02
CA ILE A 102 15.68 2.03 -13.74
C ILE A 102 16.12 1.33 -15.03
N ALA A 103 15.40 1.51 -16.14
CA ALA A 103 15.72 0.88 -17.42
C ALA A 103 17.10 1.30 -17.95
N VAL A 104 17.52 2.54 -17.68
CA VAL A 104 18.84 3.06 -18.11
C VAL A 104 19.99 2.43 -17.31
N ILE A 105 19.79 2.19 -16.01
CA ILE A 105 20.86 1.71 -15.13
C ILE A 105 20.85 0.19 -14.93
N SER A 106 19.76 -0.50 -15.28
CA SER A 106 19.57 -1.92 -15.01
C SER A 106 19.65 -2.76 -16.29
N PRO A 107 19.91 -4.08 -16.19
CA PRO A 107 19.86 -4.99 -17.33
C PRO A 107 18.42 -5.31 -17.79
N LEU A 108 17.40 -4.65 -17.24
CA LEU A 108 16.01 -4.94 -17.56
C LEU A 108 15.56 -4.25 -18.84
N ASN A 109 14.60 -4.86 -19.53
CA ASN A 109 13.82 -4.14 -20.52
C ASN A 109 12.91 -3.09 -19.84
N LEU A 110 12.37 -2.17 -20.65
CA LEU A 110 11.53 -1.08 -20.15
C LEU A 110 10.31 -1.58 -19.36
N ALA A 111 9.72 -2.71 -19.77
CA ALA A 111 8.57 -3.29 -19.10
C ALA A 111 8.90 -3.77 -17.68
N GLY A 112 9.99 -4.52 -17.50
CA GLY A 112 10.46 -4.95 -16.18
C GLY A 112 10.83 -3.78 -15.28
N ALA A 113 11.43 -2.73 -15.85
CA ALA A 113 11.75 -1.51 -15.11
C ALA A 113 10.50 -0.75 -14.65
N PHE A 114 9.45 -0.67 -15.48
CA PHE A 114 8.15 -0.12 -15.07
C PHE A 114 7.46 -0.97 -13.99
N VAL A 115 7.59 -2.30 -14.04
CA VAL A 115 7.06 -3.18 -12.98
C VAL A 115 7.76 -2.87 -11.64
N ILE A 116 9.08 -2.74 -11.61
CA ILE A 116 9.80 -2.33 -10.38
C ILE A 116 9.32 -0.95 -9.92
N ALA A 117 9.20 0.01 -10.84
CA ALA A 117 8.72 1.34 -10.47
C ALA A 117 7.32 1.30 -9.87
N ALA A 118 6.41 0.47 -10.40
CA ALA A 118 5.07 0.26 -9.85
C ALA A 118 5.11 -0.38 -8.46
N ILE A 119 5.99 -1.35 -8.21
CA ILE A 119 6.22 -1.93 -6.86
C ILE A 119 6.70 -0.86 -5.87
N LEU A 120 7.58 0.03 -6.32
CA LEU A 120 8.20 1.08 -5.52
C LEU A 120 7.40 2.39 -5.49
N THR A 121 6.19 2.44 -6.04
CA THR A 121 5.34 3.65 -6.01
C THR A 121 4.39 3.72 -4.81
N PRO A 122 3.71 2.62 -4.36
CA PRO A 122 2.88 2.64 -3.16
C PRO A 122 3.64 3.18 -1.96
N THR A 123 2.90 3.79 -1.05
CA THR A 123 3.46 4.31 0.20
C THR A 123 2.61 3.95 1.38
N ASP A 124 3.22 3.98 2.55
CA ASP A 124 2.56 3.63 3.80
C ASP A 124 2.61 4.83 4.77
N PRO A 125 1.45 5.42 5.10
CA PRO A 125 1.39 6.62 5.92
C PRO A 125 1.39 6.29 7.41
N VAL A 126 1.19 5.02 7.81
CA VAL A 126 0.85 4.61 9.19
C VAL A 126 1.91 5.05 10.18
N SER A 127 3.18 4.91 9.83
CA SER A 127 4.30 5.24 10.73
C SER A 127 4.65 6.74 10.77
N VAL A 128 4.09 7.57 9.88
CA VAL A 128 4.57 8.96 9.66
C VAL A 128 3.50 10.02 9.77
N VAL A 129 2.22 9.70 9.60
CA VAL A 129 1.12 10.66 9.76
C VAL A 129 1.11 11.29 11.16
N SER A 130 1.32 10.49 12.19
CA SER A 130 1.41 10.97 13.58
C SER A 130 2.60 11.92 13.78
N ILE A 131 3.75 11.61 13.18
CA ILE A 131 4.97 12.44 13.21
C ILE A 131 4.73 13.76 12.50
N ILE A 132 4.13 13.74 11.31
CA ILE A 132 3.81 14.95 10.52
C ILE A 132 2.81 15.83 11.25
N LYS A 133 1.75 15.23 11.81
CA LYS A 133 0.72 15.97 12.56
C LYS A 133 1.32 16.67 13.78
N LYS A 134 2.19 15.99 14.53
CA LYS A 134 2.91 16.58 15.67
C LYS A 134 3.91 17.65 15.24
N ALA A 135 4.63 17.46 14.14
CA ALA A 135 5.68 18.38 13.71
C ALA A 135 5.16 19.64 13.00
N THR A 136 4.13 19.51 12.16
CA THR A 136 3.58 20.63 11.36
C THR A 136 2.49 21.42 12.07
N GLY A 137 1.73 20.79 12.97
CA GLY A 137 0.45 21.34 13.45
C GLY A 137 -0.61 21.49 12.35
N ASN A 138 -0.31 21.09 11.12
CA ASN A 138 -1.18 21.29 9.96
C ASN A 138 -1.88 19.97 9.60
N LYS A 139 -3.16 19.86 10.01
CA LYS A 139 -4.00 18.70 9.72
C LYS A 139 -4.14 18.44 8.22
N GLN A 140 -4.08 19.47 7.38
CA GLN A 140 -4.23 19.35 5.93
C GLN A 140 -3.09 18.53 5.32
N VAL A 141 -1.84 18.79 5.73
CA VAL A 141 -0.66 18.08 5.22
C VAL A 141 -0.71 16.60 5.61
N ALA A 142 -1.05 16.31 6.87
CA ALA A 142 -1.22 14.95 7.36
C ALA A 142 -2.33 14.20 6.59
N SER A 143 -3.51 14.82 6.44
CA SER A 143 -4.63 14.22 5.69
C SER A 143 -4.32 14.01 4.21
N THR A 144 -3.48 14.87 3.62
CA THR A 144 -3.07 14.75 2.21
C THR A 144 -2.17 13.53 2.03
N VAL A 145 -1.19 13.33 2.92
CA VAL A 145 -0.31 12.15 2.88
C VAL A 145 -1.11 10.86 3.08
N GLU A 146 -2.00 10.84 4.07
CA GLU A 146 -2.82 9.68 4.39
C GLU A 146 -3.78 9.32 3.24
N GLY A 147 -4.49 10.32 2.70
CA GLY A 147 -5.40 10.12 1.58
C GLY A 147 -4.70 9.78 0.26
N GLU A 148 -3.51 10.35 0.00
CA GLU A 148 -2.68 9.99 -1.15
C GLU A 148 -2.28 8.52 -1.09
N SER A 149 -1.76 8.06 0.06
CA SER A 149 -1.38 6.67 0.26
C SER A 149 -2.53 5.70 0.05
N MET A 150 -3.68 5.97 0.67
CA MET A 150 -4.88 5.14 0.55
C MET A 150 -5.32 4.91 -0.91
N LEU A 151 -5.32 5.96 -1.74
CA LEU A 151 -5.66 5.83 -3.15
C LEU A 151 -4.50 5.29 -4.01
N ASN A 152 -3.28 5.68 -3.69
CA ASN A 152 -2.06 5.26 -4.40
C ASN A 152 -1.88 3.74 -4.32
N ASP A 153 -2.19 3.13 -3.17
CA ASP A 153 -2.18 1.68 -3.00
C ASP A 153 -3.05 0.98 -4.05
N GLY A 154 -4.27 1.49 -4.25
CA GLY A 154 -5.18 0.97 -5.27
C GLY A 154 -4.69 1.20 -6.70
N THR A 155 -4.29 2.44 -7.03
CA THR A 155 -3.79 2.80 -8.35
C THR A 155 -2.54 1.99 -8.73
N SER A 156 -1.59 1.85 -7.79
CA SER A 156 -0.33 1.16 -8.02
C SER A 156 -0.50 -0.33 -8.28
N ILE A 157 -1.46 -1.00 -7.63
CA ILE A 157 -1.77 -2.40 -7.95
C ILE A 157 -2.36 -2.54 -9.35
N VAL A 158 -3.29 -1.66 -9.73
CA VAL A 158 -3.85 -1.69 -11.09
C VAL A 158 -2.76 -1.44 -12.14
N LEU A 159 -1.84 -0.51 -11.88
CA LEU A 159 -0.68 -0.28 -12.74
C LEU A 159 0.20 -1.53 -12.80
N PHE A 160 0.53 -2.14 -11.66
CA PHE A 160 1.34 -3.35 -11.59
C PHE A 160 0.73 -4.52 -12.36
N THR A 161 -0.55 -4.84 -12.13
CA THR A 161 -1.21 -5.97 -12.81
C THR A 161 -1.31 -5.73 -14.32
N THR A 162 -1.61 -4.49 -14.73
CA THR A 162 -1.66 -4.13 -16.16
C THR A 162 -0.27 -4.18 -16.80
N LEU A 163 0.78 -3.71 -16.11
CA LEU A 163 2.16 -3.75 -16.61
C LEU A 163 2.68 -5.18 -16.74
N ILE A 164 2.39 -6.07 -15.78
CA ILE A 164 2.73 -7.50 -15.90
C ILE A 164 1.99 -8.14 -17.07
N ALA A 165 0.69 -7.85 -17.23
CA ALA A 165 -0.10 -8.35 -18.35
C ALA A 165 0.46 -7.87 -19.71
N LEU A 166 0.99 -6.63 -19.78
CA LEU A 166 1.64 -6.13 -20.99
C LEU A 166 3.04 -6.70 -21.21
N ALA A 167 3.82 -6.89 -20.14
CA ALA A 167 5.16 -7.47 -20.22
C ALA A 167 5.16 -8.91 -20.72
N THR A 168 4.03 -9.61 -20.57
CA THR A 168 3.82 -11.00 -21.00
C THR A 168 3.16 -11.13 -22.38
N ARG A 169 2.68 -10.03 -22.99
CA ARG A 169 2.11 -10.05 -24.34
C ARG A 169 3.22 -10.06 -25.41
N GLU A 170 3.09 -10.94 -26.40
CA GLU A 170 4.04 -11.04 -27.53
C GLU A 170 3.99 -9.82 -28.47
N LYS A 171 2.83 -9.14 -28.57
CA LYS A 171 2.67 -7.91 -29.33
C LYS A 171 3.04 -6.75 -28.40
N GLY A 172 4.15 -6.08 -28.69
CA GLY A 172 4.79 -5.08 -27.83
C GLY A 172 3.88 -3.97 -27.26
N PHE A 173 4.46 -3.16 -26.37
CA PHE A 173 3.74 -2.17 -25.55
C PHE A 173 2.98 -1.12 -26.41
N SER A 174 1.66 -1.05 -26.24
CA SER A 174 0.80 0.00 -26.81
C SER A 174 0.21 0.87 -25.70
N PHE A 175 0.61 2.15 -25.67
CA PHE A 175 0.18 3.09 -24.64
C PHE A 175 -1.33 3.40 -24.70
N SER A 176 -1.92 3.46 -25.89
CA SER A 176 -3.35 3.73 -26.04
C SER A 176 -4.21 2.56 -25.56
N ALA A 177 -3.78 1.32 -25.84
CA ALA A 177 -4.45 0.13 -25.33
C ALA A 177 -4.31 0.03 -23.80
N PHE A 178 -3.11 0.29 -23.27
CA PHE A 178 -2.89 0.38 -21.82
C PHE A 178 -3.82 1.38 -21.14
N LEU A 179 -3.92 2.60 -21.67
CA LEU A 179 -4.73 3.65 -21.07
C LEU A 179 -6.23 3.33 -21.14
N GLY A 180 -6.70 2.73 -22.24
CA GLY A 180 -8.08 2.25 -22.39
C GLY A 180 -8.42 1.15 -21.39
N ASP A 181 -7.59 0.10 -21.31
CA ASP A 181 -7.76 -1.00 -20.37
C ASP A 181 -7.74 -0.50 -18.91
N PHE A 182 -6.76 0.36 -18.57
CA PHE A 182 -6.63 0.96 -17.25
C PHE A 182 -7.89 1.74 -16.84
N LEU A 183 -8.41 2.61 -17.72
CA LEU A 183 -9.60 3.42 -17.42
C LEU A 183 -10.85 2.56 -17.26
N LEU A 184 -11.06 1.58 -18.13
CA LEU A 184 -12.21 0.68 -18.06
C LEU A 184 -12.22 -0.13 -16.77
N VAL A 185 -11.09 -0.80 -16.48
CA VAL A 185 -10.91 -1.64 -15.29
C VAL A 185 -11.03 -0.80 -14.01
N SER A 186 -10.51 0.43 -14.01
CA SER A 186 -10.55 1.32 -12.85
C SER A 186 -11.95 1.87 -12.59
N LEU A 187 -12.60 2.44 -13.61
CA LEU A 187 -13.94 3.02 -13.46
C LEU A 187 -14.99 1.94 -13.16
N GLY A 188 -14.87 0.77 -13.77
CA GLY A 188 -15.73 -0.38 -13.47
C GLY A 188 -15.62 -0.83 -12.02
N GLY A 189 -14.40 -0.96 -11.50
CA GLY A 189 -14.15 -1.28 -10.09
C GLY A 189 -14.77 -0.25 -9.15
N ILE A 190 -14.50 1.03 -9.39
CA ILE A 190 -15.08 2.14 -8.59
C ILE A 190 -16.62 2.08 -8.59
N ALA A 191 -17.23 1.89 -9.76
CA ALA A 191 -18.69 1.82 -9.88
C ALA A 191 -19.28 0.67 -9.06
N ILE A 192 -18.71 -0.53 -9.15
CA ILE A 192 -19.15 -1.69 -8.36
C ILE A 192 -18.97 -1.42 -6.86
N GLY A 193 -17.81 -0.90 -6.45
CA GLY A 193 -17.54 -0.58 -5.05
C GLY A 193 -18.54 0.41 -4.46
N LEU A 194 -18.86 1.48 -5.19
CA LEU A 194 -19.86 2.46 -4.78
C LEU A 194 -21.27 1.85 -4.67
N VAL A 195 -21.67 1.01 -5.63
CA VAL A 195 -22.97 0.32 -5.60
C VAL A 195 -23.04 -0.64 -4.42
N CYS A 196 -22.05 -1.51 -4.23
CA CYS A 196 -21.99 -2.44 -3.11
C CYS A 196 -21.98 -1.70 -1.76
N GLY A 197 -21.17 -0.66 -1.63
CA GLY A 197 -21.10 0.15 -0.41
C GLY A 197 -22.42 0.86 -0.09
N TYR A 198 -23.11 1.38 -1.11
CA TYR A 198 -24.44 1.98 -0.97
C TYR A 198 -25.50 0.95 -0.54
N LEU A 199 -25.50 -0.24 -1.14
CA LEU A 199 -26.45 -1.29 -0.79
C LEU A 199 -26.24 -1.77 0.65
N VAL A 200 -24.98 -2.01 1.05
CA VAL A 200 -24.65 -2.44 2.41
C VAL A 200 -24.98 -1.35 3.43
N SER A 201 -24.70 -0.07 3.14
CA SER A 201 -25.05 1.02 4.06
C SER A 201 -26.56 1.12 4.30
N LYS A 202 -27.39 0.84 3.28
CA LYS A 202 -28.84 0.73 3.46
C LYS A 202 -29.24 -0.44 4.34
N ILE A 203 -28.60 -1.61 4.18
CA ILE A 203 -28.87 -2.80 5.01
C ILE A 203 -28.48 -2.54 6.47
N VAL A 204 -27.36 -1.86 6.71
CA VAL A 204 -26.87 -1.52 8.06
C VAL A 204 -27.94 -0.73 8.85
N HIS A 205 -28.68 0.16 8.20
CA HIS A 205 -29.76 0.92 8.85
C HIS A 205 -30.97 0.07 9.27
N TYR A 206 -31.14 -1.14 8.73
CA TYR A 206 -32.20 -2.06 9.18
C TYR A 206 -31.82 -2.84 10.44
N SER A 207 -30.53 -2.96 10.76
CA SER A 207 -30.04 -3.71 11.93
C SER A 207 -29.20 -2.81 12.84
N HIS A 208 -29.74 -2.38 13.98
CA HIS A 208 -29.02 -1.60 15.00
C HIS A 208 -28.05 -2.44 15.87
N LEU A 209 -27.74 -3.67 15.46
CA LEU A 209 -26.91 -4.59 16.24
C LEU A 209 -25.45 -4.54 15.75
N ARG A 210 -24.54 -4.14 16.63
CA ARG A 210 -23.08 -3.98 16.42
C ARG A 210 -22.43 -5.15 15.64
N ASN A 211 -22.76 -6.39 16.02
CA ASN A 211 -22.14 -7.58 15.42
C ASN A 211 -22.48 -7.73 13.92
N TYR A 212 -23.71 -7.37 13.52
CA TYR A 212 -24.12 -7.47 12.12
C TYR A 212 -23.39 -6.47 11.24
N GLN A 213 -23.07 -5.30 11.76
CA GLN A 213 -22.30 -4.30 11.01
C GLN A 213 -20.86 -4.77 10.75
N ILE A 214 -20.23 -5.40 11.74
CA ILE A 214 -18.91 -6.04 11.56
C ILE A 214 -19.02 -7.13 10.50
N MET A 215 -20.01 -8.03 10.60
CA MET A 215 -20.23 -9.08 9.61
C MET A 215 -20.44 -8.53 8.19
N LEU A 216 -21.27 -7.48 8.05
CA LEU A 216 -21.52 -6.82 6.78
C LEU A 216 -20.29 -6.12 6.22
N SER A 217 -19.43 -5.55 7.08
CA SER A 217 -18.17 -4.94 6.63
C SER A 217 -17.21 -5.98 6.04
N ILE A 218 -17.15 -7.19 6.60
CA ILE A 218 -16.37 -8.30 6.04
C ILE A 218 -16.92 -8.68 4.67
N ILE A 219 -18.24 -8.89 4.58
CA ILE A 219 -18.90 -9.22 3.30
C ILE A 219 -18.68 -8.11 2.28
N LEU A 220 -18.68 -6.84 2.69
CA LEU A 220 -18.45 -5.74 1.76
C LEU A 220 -17.00 -5.72 1.26
N ALA A 221 -16.02 -5.82 2.17
CA ALA A 221 -14.59 -5.80 1.83
C ALA A 221 -14.23 -6.89 0.80
N TYR A 222 -14.59 -8.14 1.09
CA TYR A 222 -14.29 -9.29 0.23
C TYR A 222 -15.29 -9.46 -0.91
N GLY A 223 -16.58 -9.20 -0.68
CA GLY A 223 -17.63 -9.38 -1.68
C GLY A 223 -17.51 -8.37 -2.83
N SER A 224 -17.27 -7.09 -2.53
CA SER A 224 -17.03 -6.08 -3.58
C SER A 224 -15.82 -6.42 -4.44
N PHE A 225 -14.74 -6.91 -3.82
CA PHE A 225 -13.55 -7.38 -4.50
C PHE A 225 -13.87 -8.52 -5.47
N LEU A 226 -14.48 -9.59 -4.96
CA LEU A 226 -14.78 -10.79 -5.74
C LEU A 226 -15.79 -10.54 -6.86
N ILE A 227 -16.80 -9.69 -6.63
CA ILE A 227 -17.78 -9.32 -7.66
C ILE A 227 -17.09 -8.56 -8.80
N ALA A 228 -16.21 -7.62 -8.48
CA ALA A 228 -15.47 -6.86 -9.48
C ALA A 228 -14.51 -7.75 -10.28
N GLU A 229 -13.76 -8.63 -9.62
CA GLU A 229 -12.89 -9.59 -10.31
C GLU A 229 -13.69 -10.54 -11.21
N ALA A 230 -14.88 -10.99 -10.78
CA ALA A 230 -15.75 -11.87 -11.57
C ALA A 230 -16.23 -11.23 -12.89
N VAL A 231 -16.33 -9.89 -12.93
CA VAL A 231 -16.66 -9.13 -14.15
C VAL A 231 -15.45 -8.49 -14.81
N GLN A 232 -14.23 -8.92 -14.43
CA GLN A 232 -12.95 -8.51 -15.02
C GLN A 232 -12.64 -7.00 -14.88
N VAL A 233 -13.09 -6.38 -13.80
CA VAL A 233 -12.72 -5.01 -13.41
C VAL A 233 -11.97 -5.03 -12.07
N SER A 234 -11.40 -3.89 -11.66
CA SER A 234 -10.49 -3.86 -10.50
C SER A 234 -11.21 -4.17 -9.18
N GLY A 235 -10.98 -5.36 -8.62
CA GLY A 235 -11.39 -5.72 -7.26
C GLY A 235 -10.81 -4.77 -6.22
N VAL A 236 -9.55 -4.39 -6.40
CA VAL A 236 -8.81 -3.43 -5.57
C VAL A 236 -9.55 -2.09 -5.44
N LEU A 237 -9.92 -1.48 -6.57
CA LEU A 237 -10.62 -0.19 -6.56
C LEU A 237 -12.08 -0.33 -6.14
N ALA A 238 -12.72 -1.48 -6.36
CA ALA A 238 -14.03 -1.77 -5.81
C ALA A 238 -14.01 -1.81 -4.28
N THR A 239 -13.03 -2.48 -3.69
CA THR A 239 -12.85 -2.52 -2.24
C THR A 239 -12.61 -1.12 -1.67
N VAL A 240 -11.69 -0.34 -2.25
CA VAL A 240 -11.41 1.04 -1.80
C VAL A 240 -12.66 1.92 -1.90
N ALA A 241 -13.35 1.91 -3.05
CA ALA A 241 -14.55 2.70 -3.24
C ALA A 241 -15.68 2.28 -2.27
N SER A 242 -15.81 0.98 -1.97
CA SER A 242 -16.78 0.47 -1.00
C SER A 242 -16.47 0.93 0.43
N GLY A 243 -15.20 0.89 0.84
CA GLY A 243 -14.74 1.39 2.15
C GLY A 243 -14.98 2.89 2.30
N MET A 244 -14.66 3.69 1.26
CA MET A 244 -14.92 5.13 1.25
C MET A 244 -16.42 5.44 1.32
N MET A 245 -17.27 4.64 0.65
CA MET A 245 -18.72 4.82 0.71
C MET A 245 -19.27 4.55 2.12
N ILE A 246 -18.73 3.55 2.81
CA ILE A 246 -19.08 3.26 4.20
C ILE A 246 -18.59 4.37 5.15
N SER A 247 -17.35 4.87 4.96
CA SER A 247 -16.83 6.04 5.69
C SER A 247 -17.75 7.25 5.55
N LEU A 248 -18.30 7.46 4.35
CA LEU A 248 -19.25 8.53 4.08
C LEU A 248 -20.56 8.40 4.86
N GLU A 249 -21.16 7.21 4.88
CA GLU A 249 -22.44 7.00 5.54
C GLU A 249 -22.31 7.06 7.07
N TYR A 250 -21.25 6.48 7.64
CA TYR A 250 -20.96 6.64 9.07
C TYR A 250 -20.64 8.08 9.47
N GLY A 251 -19.98 8.85 8.60
CA GLY A 251 -19.72 10.27 8.84
C GLY A 251 -20.97 11.17 8.83
N ARG A 252 -22.09 10.70 8.26
CA ARG A 252 -23.38 11.41 8.21
C ARG A 252 -24.30 11.05 9.38
N ALA A 253 -24.21 9.82 9.88
CA ALA A 253 -25.02 9.33 10.98
C ALA A 253 -24.46 9.77 12.36
N MET A 254 -24.64 11.04 12.74
CA MET A 254 -24.20 11.64 14.02
C MET A 254 -24.68 10.93 15.31
N LYS A 255 -25.44 9.83 15.25
CA LYS A 255 -26.03 9.14 16.41
C LYS A 255 -25.33 7.81 16.76
N GLU A 256 -24.22 7.48 16.11
CA GLU A 256 -23.67 6.13 16.10
C GLU A 256 -22.17 6.04 16.47
N ASP A 257 -21.66 6.87 17.38
CA ASP A 257 -20.23 6.87 17.81
C ASP A 257 -19.76 5.47 18.32
N HIS A 258 -20.63 4.72 19.00
CA HIS A 258 -20.33 3.37 19.46
C HIS A 258 -20.14 2.34 18.33
N PHE A 259 -20.69 2.58 17.14
CA PHE A 259 -20.63 1.64 16.04
C PHE A 259 -19.29 1.72 15.29
N ARG A 260 -18.77 2.93 15.11
CA ARG A 260 -17.45 3.15 14.52
C ARG A 260 -16.33 2.54 15.37
N GLU A 261 -16.39 2.74 16.69
CA GLU A 261 -15.45 2.15 17.66
C GLU A 261 -15.39 0.62 17.57
N SER A 262 -16.52 0.00 17.24
CA SER A 262 -16.66 -1.45 17.13
C SER A 262 -16.00 -2.02 15.89
N LEU A 263 -16.21 -1.35 14.77
CA LEU A 263 -15.58 -1.68 13.50
C LEU A 263 -14.08 -1.41 13.57
N ASP A 264 -13.69 -0.27 14.13
CA ASP A 264 -12.30 0.10 14.35
C ASP A 264 -11.57 -0.94 15.18
N GLY A 265 -12.14 -1.37 16.32
CA GLY A 265 -11.52 -2.41 17.14
C GLY A 265 -11.36 -3.75 16.42
N PHE A 266 -12.35 -4.18 15.61
CA PHE A 266 -12.24 -5.43 14.85
C PHE A 266 -11.18 -5.34 13.74
N TRP A 267 -11.29 -4.30 12.91
CA TRP A 267 -10.42 -4.14 11.74
C TRP A 267 -8.98 -3.78 12.13
N GLU A 268 -8.74 -3.07 13.24
CA GLU A 268 -7.39 -2.85 13.77
C GLU A 268 -6.73 -4.17 14.16
N ILE A 269 -7.46 -5.10 14.79
CA ILE A 269 -6.92 -6.43 15.12
C ILE A 269 -6.62 -7.21 13.83
N VAL A 270 -7.55 -7.22 12.87
CA VAL A 270 -7.38 -7.93 11.59
C VAL A 270 -6.20 -7.36 10.80
N GLU A 271 -6.12 -6.04 10.64
CA GLU A 271 -5.04 -5.34 9.93
C GLU A 271 -3.69 -5.65 10.57
N ASN A 272 -3.53 -5.46 11.89
CA ASN A 272 -2.27 -5.73 12.57
C ASN A 272 -1.86 -7.21 12.45
N SER A 273 -2.82 -8.14 12.47
CA SER A 273 -2.58 -9.57 12.27
C SER A 273 -2.05 -9.87 10.86
N LEU A 274 -2.71 -9.31 9.84
CA LEU A 274 -2.33 -9.48 8.45
C LEU A 274 -0.97 -8.84 8.16
N LEU A 275 -0.73 -7.63 8.67
CA LEU A 275 0.56 -6.95 8.54
C LEU A 275 1.68 -7.71 9.23
N ALA A 276 1.47 -8.24 10.44
CA ALA A 276 2.45 -9.07 11.14
C ALA A 276 2.87 -10.27 10.28
N ILE A 277 1.89 -11.03 9.77
CA ILE A 277 2.18 -12.18 8.90
C ILE A 277 2.89 -11.72 7.64
N LEU A 278 2.37 -10.71 6.94
CA LEU A 278 2.91 -10.24 5.67
C LEU A 278 4.36 -9.76 5.78
N PHE A 279 4.68 -8.95 6.80
CA PHE A 279 6.03 -8.43 7.03
C PHE A 279 7.02 -9.48 7.57
N LEU A 280 6.57 -10.43 8.40
CA LEU A 280 7.44 -11.54 8.82
C LEU A 280 7.72 -12.49 7.66
N VAL A 281 6.69 -12.85 6.89
CA VAL A 281 6.82 -13.80 5.79
C VAL A 281 7.67 -13.25 4.65
N ILE A 282 7.51 -11.99 4.24
CA ILE A 282 8.43 -11.38 3.25
C ILE A 282 9.88 -11.43 3.75
N GLY A 283 10.11 -11.19 5.04
CA GLY A 283 11.45 -11.27 5.62
C GLY A 283 12.01 -12.68 5.49
N ILE A 284 11.20 -13.70 5.75
CA ILE A 284 11.59 -15.11 5.63
C ILE A 284 11.85 -15.47 4.15
N GLU A 285 10.86 -15.29 3.28
CA GLU A 285 10.92 -15.74 1.88
C GLU A 285 11.98 -15.03 1.06
N ILE A 286 12.22 -13.73 1.33
CA ILE A 286 13.04 -12.90 0.43
C ILE A 286 14.48 -12.74 0.93
N THR A 287 14.82 -13.31 2.09
CA THR A 287 16.19 -13.30 2.63
C THR A 287 17.21 -13.89 1.66
N GLU A 288 16.85 -14.94 0.92
CA GLU A 288 17.75 -15.57 -0.07
C GLU A 288 18.13 -14.62 -1.22
N TYR A 289 17.33 -13.57 -1.47
CA TYR A 289 17.57 -12.58 -2.51
C TYR A 289 18.35 -11.34 -2.02
N LEU A 290 18.84 -11.31 -0.77
CA LEU A 290 19.71 -10.24 -0.25
C LEU A 290 21.17 -10.39 -0.72
N ALA A 291 21.39 -10.61 -2.01
CA ALA A 291 22.73 -10.75 -2.56
C ALA A 291 23.46 -9.39 -2.64
N ILE A 292 24.75 -9.38 -2.30
CA ILE A 292 25.62 -8.18 -2.32
C ILE A 292 25.57 -7.45 -3.68
N ASN A 293 25.44 -8.21 -4.77
CA ASN A 293 25.41 -7.70 -6.14
C ASN A 293 24.24 -6.73 -6.42
N TYR A 294 23.17 -6.77 -5.61
CA TYR A 294 22.00 -5.92 -5.79
C TYR A 294 22.11 -4.59 -5.05
N TRP A 295 22.97 -4.48 -4.04
CA TRP A 295 23.00 -3.31 -3.13
C TRP A 295 23.35 -2.00 -3.83
N LEU A 296 24.28 -2.03 -4.80
CA LEU A 296 24.64 -0.82 -5.55
C LEU A 296 23.46 -0.31 -6.37
N TYR A 297 22.81 -1.20 -7.12
CA TYR A 297 21.62 -0.85 -7.90
C TYR A 297 20.47 -0.41 -6.99
N ALA A 298 20.21 -1.14 -5.91
CA ALA A 298 19.17 -0.79 -4.95
C ALA A 298 19.41 0.58 -4.30
N PHE A 299 20.65 0.90 -3.94
CA PHE A 299 20.96 2.21 -3.37
C PHE A 299 20.75 3.34 -4.38
N ILE A 300 21.16 3.17 -5.63
CA ILE A 300 20.93 4.16 -6.69
C ILE A 300 19.42 4.33 -6.97
N ILE A 301 18.69 3.21 -7.06
CA ILE A 301 17.23 3.22 -7.28
C ILE A 301 16.51 3.87 -6.10
N PHE A 302 16.96 3.63 -4.87
CA PHE A 302 16.43 4.30 -3.68
C PHE A 302 16.61 5.83 -3.74
N LEU A 303 17.78 6.31 -4.18
CA LEU A 303 18.00 7.75 -4.39
C LEU A 303 17.13 8.31 -5.51
N PHE A 304 17.01 7.61 -6.64
CA PHE A 304 16.12 8.00 -7.72
C PHE A 304 14.66 8.02 -7.28
N MET A 305 14.21 7.04 -6.51
CA MET A 305 12.86 6.96 -5.98
C MET A 305 12.53 8.19 -5.12
N ILE A 306 13.44 8.61 -4.22
CA ILE A 306 13.26 9.82 -3.41
C ILE A 306 13.22 11.07 -4.29
N LEU A 307 14.16 11.21 -5.22
CA LEU A 307 14.27 12.37 -6.10
C LEU A 307 13.05 12.51 -7.01
N VAL A 308 12.64 11.41 -7.66
CA VAL A 308 11.48 11.37 -8.55
C VAL A 308 10.23 11.71 -7.77
N ARG A 309 10.01 11.11 -6.58
CA ARG A 309 8.86 11.43 -5.75
C ARG A 309 8.82 12.91 -5.36
N PHE A 310 9.97 13.53 -5.06
CA PHE A 310 10.03 14.96 -4.79
C PHE A 310 9.63 15.80 -6.00
N ILE A 311 10.18 15.49 -7.18
CA ILE A 311 9.90 16.22 -8.42
C ILE A 311 8.42 16.10 -8.79
N THR A 312 7.85 14.89 -8.77
CA THR A 312 6.46 14.65 -9.15
C THR A 312 5.49 15.26 -8.16
N THR A 313 5.72 15.09 -6.86
CA THR A 313 4.89 15.70 -5.81
C THR A 313 4.92 17.22 -5.92
N TYR A 314 6.11 17.82 -6.08
CA TYR A 314 6.26 19.26 -6.25
C TYR A 314 5.58 19.77 -7.53
N ALA A 315 5.70 19.05 -8.64
CA ALA A 315 5.06 19.41 -9.91
C ALA A 315 3.53 19.40 -9.79
N VAL A 316 2.95 18.34 -9.21
CA VAL A 316 1.50 18.21 -9.03
C VAL A 316 0.98 19.27 -8.05
N THR A 317 1.63 19.45 -6.90
CA THR A 317 1.19 20.44 -5.92
C THR A 317 1.31 21.85 -6.49
N LYS A 318 2.39 22.21 -7.20
CA LYS A 318 2.53 23.54 -7.81
C LYS A 318 1.38 23.90 -8.76
N VAL A 319 0.81 22.93 -9.47
CA VAL A 319 -0.33 23.13 -10.39
C VAL A 319 -1.67 23.19 -9.64
N ILE A 320 -1.90 22.28 -8.69
CA ILE A 320 -3.21 22.13 -8.04
C ILE A 320 -3.35 23.05 -6.82
N HIS A 321 -2.32 23.10 -5.99
CA HIS A 321 -2.30 23.85 -4.74
C HIS A 321 -0.87 24.19 -4.31
N SER A 322 -0.49 25.46 -4.43
CA SER A 322 0.89 25.94 -4.21
C SER A 322 1.34 25.82 -2.76
N LEU A 323 1.75 24.61 -2.36
CA LEU A 323 2.40 24.34 -1.08
C LEU A 323 3.83 24.89 -1.07
N SER A 324 4.31 25.26 0.12
CA SER A 324 5.71 25.63 0.29
C SER A 324 6.63 24.44 -0.04
N TRP A 325 7.86 24.73 -0.49
CA TRP A 325 8.83 23.67 -0.80
C TRP A 325 9.14 22.77 0.41
N ARG A 326 9.06 23.32 1.64
CA ARG A 326 9.22 22.57 2.89
C ARG A 326 8.12 21.53 3.06
N TYR A 327 6.87 21.89 2.80
CA TYR A 327 5.75 20.94 2.84
C TYR A 327 5.86 19.89 1.74
N ASN A 328 6.25 20.29 0.52
CA ASN A 328 6.47 19.33 -0.57
C ASN A 328 7.58 18.32 -0.24
N LEU A 329 8.69 18.79 0.35
CA LEU A 329 9.77 17.91 0.80
C LEU A 329 9.31 16.95 1.90
N LEU A 330 8.52 17.44 2.87
CA LEU A 330 7.95 16.60 3.93
C LEU A 330 6.99 15.54 3.39
N ILE A 331 6.07 15.92 2.50
CA ILE A 331 5.12 14.98 1.86
C ILE A 331 5.88 13.93 1.05
N SER A 332 6.93 14.34 0.35
CA SER A 332 7.75 13.44 -0.45
C SER A 332 8.54 12.47 0.44
N TRP A 333 9.18 12.98 1.50
CA TRP A 333 9.96 12.18 2.45
C TRP A 333 9.08 11.27 3.32
N ALA A 334 7.84 11.66 3.58
CA ALA A 334 6.83 10.84 4.25
C ALA A 334 6.40 9.62 3.43
N GLY A 335 6.77 9.54 2.15
CA GLY A 335 6.46 8.41 1.30
C GLY A 335 7.28 7.16 1.61
N LEU A 336 7.16 6.63 2.81
CA LEU A 336 7.78 5.37 3.20
C LEU A 336 7.20 4.23 2.38
N LYS A 337 8.03 3.26 2.03
CA LYS A 337 7.52 1.97 1.53
C LYS A 337 6.94 1.19 2.69
N GLY A 338 5.87 0.44 2.44
CA GLY A 338 5.26 -0.41 3.46
C GLY A 338 4.50 -1.57 2.86
N SER A 339 3.36 -1.89 3.45
CA SER A 339 2.64 -3.15 3.25
C SER A 339 2.34 -3.45 1.77
N MET A 340 1.94 -2.44 1.00
CA MET A 340 1.52 -2.62 -0.39
C MET A 340 2.70 -2.85 -1.34
N SER A 341 3.84 -2.18 -1.12
CA SER A 341 5.06 -2.51 -1.87
C SER A 341 5.54 -3.93 -1.55
N VAL A 342 5.46 -4.35 -0.29
CA VAL A 342 5.79 -5.72 0.15
C VAL A 342 4.86 -6.74 -0.50
N PHE A 343 3.55 -6.48 -0.48
CA PHE A 343 2.54 -7.29 -1.14
C PHE A 343 2.85 -7.49 -2.63
N LEU A 344 3.20 -6.41 -3.34
CA LEU A 344 3.49 -6.48 -4.78
C LEU A 344 4.76 -7.30 -5.08
N ILE A 345 5.77 -7.23 -4.22
CA ILE A 345 6.96 -8.09 -4.34
C ILE A 345 6.60 -9.55 -4.09
N LEU A 346 5.86 -9.88 -3.04
CA LEU A 346 5.43 -11.26 -2.78
C LEU A 346 4.60 -11.81 -3.94
N THR A 347 3.71 -10.99 -4.50
CA THR A 347 2.92 -11.34 -5.68
C THR A 347 3.82 -11.63 -6.88
N LEU A 348 4.83 -10.79 -7.12
CA LEU A 348 5.81 -11.01 -8.18
C LEU A 348 6.59 -12.32 -7.94
N HIS A 349 7.09 -12.55 -6.73
CA HIS A 349 7.81 -13.76 -6.34
C HIS A 349 6.95 -15.01 -6.55
N ALA A 350 5.70 -15.00 -6.09
CA ALA A 350 4.77 -16.12 -6.20
C ALA A 350 4.33 -16.40 -7.66
N LYS A 351 4.19 -15.38 -8.51
CA LYS A 351 3.84 -15.54 -9.94
C LYS A 351 5.02 -16.03 -10.79
N ASN A 352 6.24 -15.68 -10.42
CA ASN A 352 7.43 -15.86 -11.25
C ASN A 352 8.15 -17.20 -11.09
N ALA A 353 7.46 -18.26 -10.67
CA ALA A 353 7.94 -19.62 -10.88
C ALA A 353 8.11 -19.99 -12.39
N SER A 354 7.84 -19.06 -13.33
CA SER A 354 7.74 -19.34 -14.78
C SER A 354 8.30 -18.30 -15.78
N GLY A 355 8.97 -17.20 -15.38
CA GLY A 355 9.73 -16.35 -16.34
C GLY A 355 9.77 -14.83 -16.10
N ILE A 356 10.70 -14.16 -16.79
CA ILE A 356 11.31 -12.81 -16.55
C ILE A 356 12.31 -12.86 -15.39
N ASN A 357 13.41 -12.09 -15.43
CA ASN A 357 14.51 -11.99 -14.43
C ASN A 357 14.02 -11.62 -13.02
N SER A 358 13.20 -12.49 -12.43
CA SER A 358 12.41 -12.28 -11.24
C SER A 358 13.27 -12.10 -10.02
N GLU A 359 14.31 -12.93 -9.89
CA GLU A 359 15.19 -12.91 -8.73
C GLU A 359 15.90 -11.56 -8.58
N TRP A 360 16.35 -10.98 -9.71
CA TRP A 360 16.96 -9.65 -9.71
C TRP A 360 15.92 -8.57 -9.36
N MET A 361 14.73 -8.63 -9.95
CA MET A 361 13.65 -7.66 -9.68
C MET A 361 13.22 -7.72 -8.21
N VAL A 362 13.03 -8.92 -7.67
CA VAL A 362 12.65 -9.19 -6.29
C VAL A 362 13.76 -8.72 -5.34
N GLY A 363 15.00 -9.14 -5.55
CA GLY A 363 16.13 -8.78 -4.68
C GLY A 363 16.40 -7.28 -4.63
N VAL A 364 16.42 -6.60 -5.80
CA VAL A 364 16.61 -5.14 -5.86
C VAL A 364 15.44 -4.40 -5.22
N SER A 365 14.20 -4.76 -5.57
CA SER A 365 13.02 -4.08 -5.01
C SER A 365 12.94 -4.26 -3.49
N PHE A 366 13.21 -5.47 -2.99
CA PHE A 366 13.20 -5.75 -1.56
C PHE A 366 14.29 -4.97 -0.83
N THR A 367 15.50 -4.89 -1.41
CA THR A 367 16.59 -4.09 -0.83
C THR A 367 16.22 -2.60 -0.80
N VAL A 368 15.55 -2.06 -1.84
CA VAL A 368 15.06 -0.66 -1.84
C VAL A 368 14.00 -0.44 -0.75
N ILE A 369 13.06 -1.38 -0.58
CA ILE A 369 12.05 -1.31 0.49
C ILE A 369 12.72 -1.36 1.86
N LEU A 370 13.71 -2.24 2.04
CA LEU A 370 14.49 -2.34 3.29
C LEU A 370 15.21 -1.01 3.60
N LEU A 371 15.84 -0.39 2.60
CA LEU A 371 16.46 0.93 2.75
C LEU A 371 15.44 2.02 3.11
N SER A 372 14.25 2.01 2.52
CA SER A 372 13.17 2.94 2.89
C SER A 372 12.69 2.71 4.33
N LEU A 373 12.37 1.45 4.68
CA LEU A 373 11.90 1.09 6.01
C LEU A 373 12.94 1.30 7.11
N THR A 374 14.23 1.30 6.80
CA THR A 374 15.29 1.55 7.79
C THR A 374 15.71 3.01 7.79
N ILE A 375 16.24 3.51 6.68
CA ILE A 375 16.82 4.86 6.59
C ILE A 375 15.72 5.93 6.58
N GLN A 376 14.70 5.79 5.74
CA GLN A 376 13.69 6.83 5.55
C GLN A 376 12.76 6.93 6.77
N SER A 377 12.40 5.80 7.38
CA SER A 377 11.56 5.77 8.59
C SER A 377 12.27 6.42 9.79
N LEU A 378 13.53 6.05 10.08
CA LEU A 378 14.31 6.57 11.20
C LEU A 378 14.63 8.06 11.03
N SER A 379 14.83 8.50 9.78
CA SER A 379 15.14 9.89 9.46
C SER A 379 13.92 10.81 9.40
N MET A 380 12.69 10.30 9.36
CA MET A 380 11.49 11.13 9.23
C MET A 380 11.32 12.10 10.41
N ALA A 381 11.42 11.61 11.64
CA ALA A 381 11.28 12.44 12.85
C ALA A 381 12.34 13.56 12.98
N PRO A 382 13.65 13.32 12.78
CA PRO A 382 14.63 14.40 12.83
C PRO A 382 14.47 15.40 11.68
N ILE A 383 14.18 14.93 10.46
CA ILE A 383 13.98 15.80 9.28
C ILE A 383 12.75 16.68 9.46
N SER A 384 11.65 16.13 9.98
CA SER A 384 10.43 16.91 10.23
C SER A 384 10.65 18.03 11.25
N ARG A 385 11.41 17.76 12.32
CA ARG A 385 11.78 18.76 13.32
C ARG A 385 12.74 19.81 12.78
N TRP A 386 13.63 19.44 11.87
CA TRP A 386 14.60 20.37 11.28
C TRP A 386 13.95 21.32 10.25
N LEU A 387 13.10 20.80 9.37
CA LEU A 387 12.46 21.59 8.30
C LEU A 387 11.45 22.64 8.80
N LEU A 388 10.84 22.39 9.96
CA LEU A 388 9.75 23.21 10.51
C LEU A 388 10.17 24.09 11.69
N LYS A 389 11.47 24.10 12.01
CA LYS A 389 12.11 25.21 12.73
C LYS A 389 12.31 26.39 11.78
#